data_AF-A0A2G6P6L0-F1
#
_entry.id   AF-A0A2G6P6L0-F1
#
_cell.length_a   1.000
_cell.length_b   1.000
_cell.length_c   1.000
_cell.angle_alpha   90.00
_cell.angle_beta   90.00
_cell.angle_gamma   90.00
#
_symmetry.space_group_name_H-M   'P 1'
#
loop_
_entity.id
_entity.type
_entity.pdbx_description
1 polymer ?
#
loop_
_entity_poly.entity_id
_entity_poly.type
_entity_poly.pdbx_seq_one_letter_code
_entity_poly.pdbx_strand_id
1 'polypeptide(L)'
;MSINETHAKIKASVWQAIAQSGIDISGIDKQTLTELVEIIVDVSIAEIDAQIDKPLTTSDEGAAAEVIKTAVAKEIFEDDKEDILWQGRPFLSLVESYTITDERIRIISGFFGKSTENIELVRIQDVDYRQTFSDRMIQVGDIIIKGHNASRPYISLRNVKDPEQVYEILRRAILHARKRHGFTYREEM
;
A
#
# COMPACT_ATOMS: atom_id res chain seq x y z
N MET A 1 -3.53 -34.47 7.48
CA MET A 1 -3.29 -34.03 8.88
C MET A 1 -4.53 -33.33 9.34
N SER A 2 -4.93 -33.47 10.60
CA SER A 2 -6.04 -32.66 11.11
C SER A 2 -5.62 -31.19 11.08
N ILE A 3 -6.52 -30.27 10.71
CA ILE A 3 -6.24 -28.82 10.64
C ILE A 3 -5.58 -28.31 11.93
N ASN A 4 -5.99 -28.87 13.07
CA ASN A 4 -5.43 -28.57 14.39
C ASN A 4 -3.97 -29.04 14.56
N GLU A 5 -3.56 -30.12 13.91
CA GLU A 5 -2.16 -30.61 13.94
C GLU A 5 -1.23 -29.70 13.12
N THR A 6 -1.70 -29.19 11.99
CA THR A 6 -0.96 -28.24 11.15
C THR A 6 -0.74 -26.92 11.89
N HIS A 7 -1.80 -26.41 12.52
CA HIS A 7 -1.74 -25.20 13.35
C HIS A 7 -0.71 -25.31 14.49
N ALA A 8 -0.72 -26.43 15.21
CA ALA A 8 0.24 -26.68 16.29
C ALA A 8 1.70 -26.73 15.79
N LYS A 9 1.95 -27.30 14.62
CA LYS A 9 3.30 -27.38 14.03
C LYS A 9 3.82 -26.02 13.57
N ILE A 10 2.99 -25.21 12.93
CA ILE A 10 3.35 -23.86 12.47
C ILE A 10 3.62 -22.97 13.69
N LYS A 11 2.74 -23.00 14.69
CA LYS A 11 2.94 -22.26 15.95
C LYS A 11 4.25 -22.62 16.65
N ALA A 12 4.58 -23.91 16.73
CA ALA A 12 5.85 -24.36 17.30
C ALA A 12 7.06 -23.84 16.49
N SER A 13 6.95 -23.81 15.16
CA SER A 13 8.01 -23.31 14.26
C SER A 13 8.22 -21.80 14.44
N VAL A 14 7.16 -21.02 14.61
CA VAL A 14 7.23 -19.57 14.88
C VAL A 14 7.91 -19.31 16.23
N TRP A 15 7.54 -20.04 17.29
CA TRP A 15 8.20 -19.91 18.59
C TRP A 15 9.69 -20.27 18.54
N GLN A 16 10.04 -21.31 17.78
CA GLN A 16 11.42 -21.70 17.58
C GLN A 16 12.22 -20.61 16.84
N ALA A 17 11.64 -20.00 15.81
CA ALA A 17 12.27 -18.90 15.08
C ALA A 17 12.49 -17.68 15.98
N ILE A 18 11.52 -17.34 16.83
CA ILE A 18 11.65 -16.25 17.80
C ILE A 18 12.78 -16.55 18.79
N ALA A 19 12.83 -17.77 19.34
CA ALA A 19 13.89 -18.17 20.27
C ALA A 19 15.30 -18.14 19.64
N GLN A 20 15.41 -18.42 18.34
CA GLN A 20 16.66 -18.40 17.60
C GLN A 20 17.05 -17.00 17.07
N SER A 21 16.11 -16.06 17.01
CA SER A 21 16.32 -14.72 16.44
C SER A 21 17.24 -13.82 17.28
N GLY A 22 17.46 -14.16 18.56
CA GLY A 22 18.26 -13.35 19.48
C GLY A 22 17.63 -11.99 19.84
N ILE A 23 16.35 -11.79 19.51
CA ILE A 23 15.60 -10.57 19.82
C ILE A 23 15.22 -10.56 21.30
N ASP A 24 15.53 -9.47 22.00
CA ASP A 24 15.13 -9.29 23.40
C ASP A 24 13.62 -9.02 23.48
N ILE A 25 12.87 -10.02 23.91
CA ILE A 25 11.41 -10.00 24.08
C ILE A 25 11.00 -9.78 25.54
N SER A 26 11.94 -9.52 26.46
CA SER A 26 11.67 -9.38 27.89
C SER A 26 10.80 -8.18 28.25
N GLY A 27 10.77 -7.16 27.40
CA GLY A 27 9.94 -5.95 27.56
C GLY A 27 8.51 -6.07 27.07
N ILE A 28 8.11 -7.20 26.48
CA ILE A 28 6.77 -7.40 25.91
C ILE A 28 5.97 -8.32 26.82
N ASP A 29 4.73 -7.94 27.09
CA ASP A 29 3.81 -8.78 27.85
C ASP A 29 3.56 -10.13 27.14
N LYS A 30 3.47 -11.21 27.92
CA LYS A 30 3.33 -12.58 27.41
C LYS A 30 2.02 -12.79 26.66
N GLN A 31 0.96 -12.09 27.03
CA GLN A 31 -0.32 -12.16 26.34
C GLN A 31 -0.21 -11.50 24.96
N THR A 32 0.39 -10.31 24.88
CA THR A 32 0.61 -9.61 23.61
C THR A 32 1.50 -10.40 22.65
N LEU A 33 2.56 -11.04 23.15
CA LEU A 33 3.38 -11.93 22.33
C LEU A 33 2.59 -13.13 21.80
N THR A 34 1.72 -13.70 22.63
CA THR A 34 0.90 -14.84 22.23
C THR A 34 -0.10 -14.45 21.14
N GLU A 35 -0.78 -13.31 21.31
CA GLU A 35 -1.72 -12.78 20.32
C GLU A 35 -1.04 -12.47 18.97
N LEU A 36 0.16 -11.90 19.00
CA LEU A 36 0.92 -11.62 17.78
C LEU A 36 1.35 -12.91 17.06
N VAL A 37 1.76 -13.93 17.82
CA VAL A 37 2.12 -15.24 17.26
C VAL A 37 0.91 -15.90 16.61
N GLU A 38 -0.29 -15.85 17.22
CA GLU A 38 -1.51 -16.41 16.62
C GLU A 38 -1.84 -15.72 15.29
N ILE A 39 -1.77 -14.39 15.21
CA ILE A 39 -2.01 -13.65 13.96
C ILE A 39 -1.06 -14.11 12.84
N ILE A 40 0.23 -14.30 13.16
CA ILE A 40 1.22 -14.74 12.17
C ILE A 40 0.97 -16.18 11.71
N VAL A 41 0.54 -17.05 12.64
CA VAL A 41 0.17 -18.44 12.32
C VAL A 41 -1.03 -18.48 11.39
N ASP A 42 -2.07 -17.69 11.67
CA ASP A 42 -3.29 -17.62 10.84
C ASP A 42 -2.98 -17.15 9.41
N VAL A 43 -2.16 -16.11 9.28
CA VAL A 43 -1.72 -15.60 7.96
C VAL A 43 -0.91 -16.67 7.21
N SER A 44 -0.06 -17.42 7.90
CA SER A 44 0.76 -18.46 7.29
C SER A 44 -0.08 -19.66 6.81
N ILE A 45 -1.14 -20.01 7.55
CA ILE A 45 -2.06 -21.07 7.14
C ILE A 45 -2.85 -20.66 5.90
N ALA A 46 -3.34 -19.42 5.85
CA ALA A 46 -4.07 -18.90 4.69
C ALA A 46 -3.22 -18.94 3.41
N GLU A 47 -1.91 -18.65 3.52
CA GLU A 47 -0.97 -18.73 2.39
C GLU A 47 -0.71 -20.18 1.95
N ILE A 48 -0.61 -21.12 2.91
CA ILE A 48 -0.40 -22.54 2.61
C ILE A 48 -1.68 -23.16 2.00
N ASP A 49 -2.86 -22.79 2.47
CA ASP A 49 -4.14 -23.29 1.96
C ASP A 49 -4.36 -22.84 0.50
N ALA A 50 -3.97 -21.59 0.18
CA ALA A 50 -3.94 -21.09 -1.19
C ALA A 50 -3.00 -21.87 -2.13
N GLN A 51 -2.01 -22.59 -1.58
CA GLN A 51 -1.10 -23.46 -2.34
C GLN A 51 -1.54 -24.93 -2.36
N ILE A 52 -2.36 -25.39 -1.40
CA ILE A 52 -2.81 -26.79 -1.30
C ILE A 52 -4.07 -27.07 -2.14
N ASP A 53 -4.91 -26.08 -2.44
CA ASP A 53 -6.13 -26.25 -3.25
C ASP A 53 -5.87 -26.40 -4.76
N LYS A 54 -4.67 -26.89 -5.13
CA LYS A 54 -4.31 -27.28 -6.50
C LYS A 54 -4.29 -28.81 -6.60
N PRO A 55 -5.40 -29.47 -7.00
CA PRO A 55 -5.37 -30.90 -7.24
C PRO A 55 -4.56 -31.18 -8.51
N LEU A 56 -3.46 -31.93 -8.37
CA LEU A 56 -2.87 -32.65 -9.48
C LEU A 56 -3.89 -33.71 -9.97
N THR A 57 -4.63 -33.40 -11.02
CA THR A 57 -5.16 -34.42 -11.93
C THR A 57 -4.89 -34.00 -13.36
N THR A 58 -4.08 -34.83 -14.02
CA THR A 58 -3.87 -34.88 -15.46
C THR A 58 -5.20 -35.06 -16.19
N SER A 59 -5.68 -34.00 -16.81
CA SER A 59 -6.56 -34.05 -17.98
C SER A 59 -6.35 -32.76 -18.78
N ASP A 60 -5.86 -32.94 -20.01
CA ASP A 60 -5.24 -31.94 -20.89
C ASP A 60 -6.12 -30.75 -21.34
N GLU A 61 -7.34 -30.61 -20.80
CA GLU A 61 -8.21 -29.44 -21.04
C GLU A 61 -8.12 -28.42 -19.90
N GLY A 62 -7.76 -28.86 -18.68
CA GLY A 62 -7.60 -28.01 -17.51
C GLY A 62 -6.30 -27.21 -17.54
N ALA A 63 -5.20 -27.79 -18.05
CA ALA A 63 -3.91 -27.12 -18.11
C ALA A 63 -3.93 -25.90 -19.05
N ALA A 64 -4.65 -25.95 -20.17
CA ALA A 64 -4.81 -24.78 -21.02
C ALA A 64 -5.67 -23.70 -20.34
N ALA A 65 -6.78 -24.08 -19.70
CA ALA A 65 -7.64 -23.12 -18.99
C ALA A 65 -7.00 -22.56 -17.70
N GLU A 66 -6.15 -23.33 -17.02
CA GLU A 66 -5.44 -22.94 -15.80
C GLU A 66 -4.14 -22.18 -16.11
N VAL A 67 -3.44 -22.51 -17.21
CA VAL A 67 -2.35 -21.68 -17.75
C VAL A 67 -2.93 -20.40 -18.32
N ILE A 68 -4.09 -20.40 -18.97
CA ILE A 68 -4.78 -19.18 -19.39
C ILE A 68 -5.26 -18.39 -18.17
N LYS A 69 -5.86 -18.99 -17.14
CA LYS A 69 -6.25 -18.27 -15.92
C LYS A 69 -5.05 -17.77 -15.13
N THR A 70 -3.97 -18.53 -15.05
CA THR A 70 -2.73 -18.14 -14.37
C THR A 70 -1.96 -17.12 -15.18
N ALA A 71 -1.93 -17.21 -16.51
CA ALA A 71 -1.32 -16.20 -17.39
C ALA A 71 -2.17 -14.94 -17.45
N VAL A 72 -3.50 -15.04 -17.52
CA VAL A 72 -4.41 -13.89 -17.44
C VAL A 72 -4.35 -13.27 -16.05
N ALA A 73 -4.38 -14.05 -14.96
CA ALA A 73 -4.16 -13.53 -13.62
C ALA A 73 -2.77 -12.90 -13.49
N LYS A 74 -1.72 -13.60 -13.92
CA LYS A 74 -0.34 -13.11 -13.84
C LYS A 74 -0.10 -11.90 -14.73
N GLU A 75 -0.68 -11.80 -15.93
CA GLU A 75 -0.63 -10.62 -16.80
C GLU A 75 -1.44 -9.46 -16.18
N ILE A 76 -2.62 -9.74 -15.62
CA ILE A 76 -3.42 -8.74 -14.89
C ILE A 76 -2.69 -8.24 -13.63
N PHE A 77 -1.91 -9.10 -12.95
CA PHE A 77 -1.17 -8.75 -11.72
C PHE A 77 0.29 -8.32 -11.97
N GLU A 78 0.90 -8.62 -13.13
CA GLU A 78 2.25 -8.15 -13.51
C GLU A 78 2.22 -6.75 -14.13
N ASP A 79 1.10 -6.33 -14.72
CA ASP A 79 0.87 -4.95 -15.23
C ASP A 79 0.58 -3.94 -14.10
N ASP A 80 0.27 -4.42 -12.88
CA ASP A 80 -0.05 -3.61 -11.69
C ASP A 80 1.20 -3.17 -10.89
N LYS A 81 2.39 -3.20 -11.51
CA LYS A 81 3.61 -2.67 -10.90
C LYS A 81 3.59 -1.15 -10.98
N GLU A 82 3.04 -0.55 -9.93
CA GLU A 82 3.11 0.89 -9.72
C GLU A 82 4.56 1.38 -9.58
N ASP A 83 4.93 2.35 -10.39
CA ASP A 83 6.22 3.02 -10.31
C ASP A 83 6.17 4.09 -9.21
N ILE A 84 7.09 4.00 -8.25
CA ILE A 84 7.22 4.98 -7.18
C ILE A 84 7.91 6.22 -7.74
N LEU A 85 7.15 7.32 -7.86
CA LEU A 85 7.64 8.60 -8.36
C LEU A 85 8.26 9.45 -7.26
N TRP A 86 7.73 9.38 -6.04
CA TRP A 86 8.24 10.11 -4.90
C TRP A 86 7.83 9.47 -3.57
N GLN A 87 8.71 9.57 -2.58
CA GLN A 87 8.43 9.19 -1.20
C GLN A 87 8.92 10.26 -0.25
N GLY A 88 8.14 10.53 0.79
CA GLY A 88 8.53 11.46 1.81
C GLY A 88 7.66 11.35 3.06
N ARG A 89 7.92 12.25 3.99
CA ARG A 89 7.15 12.39 5.22
C ARG A 89 7.12 13.87 5.61
N PRO A 90 6.10 14.32 6.35
CA PRO A 90 6.09 15.67 6.89
C PRO A 90 7.35 15.94 7.71
N PHE A 91 7.87 17.16 7.62
CA PHE A 91 8.98 17.60 8.45
C PHE A 91 8.69 17.33 9.95
N LEU A 92 9.64 16.64 10.62
CA LEU A 92 9.55 16.18 12.02
C LEU A 92 8.47 15.13 12.33
N SER A 93 7.71 14.64 11.36
CA SER A 93 6.79 13.53 11.61
C SER A 93 7.51 12.20 11.70
N LEU A 94 7.13 11.40 12.71
CA LEU A 94 7.57 10.01 12.92
C LEU A 94 6.47 8.99 12.56
N VAL A 95 5.24 9.48 12.36
CA VAL A 95 4.03 8.65 12.33
C VAL A 95 3.24 8.81 11.05
N GLU A 96 3.69 9.66 10.14
CA GLU A 96 3.00 9.94 8.89
C GLU A 96 4.00 9.87 7.74
N SER A 97 3.60 9.23 6.63
CA SER A 97 4.41 9.10 5.43
C SER A 97 3.53 9.17 4.18
N TYR A 98 4.15 9.64 3.11
CA TYR A 98 3.51 9.89 1.82
C TYR A 98 4.29 9.14 0.74
N THR A 99 3.56 8.48 -0.15
CA THR A 99 4.12 7.85 -1.34
C THR A 99 3.27 8.27 -2.53
N ILE A 100 3.91 8.79 -3.56
CA ILE A 100 3.29 9.11 -4.84
C ILE A 100 3.78 8.08 -5.83
N THR A 101 2.84 7.34 -6.42
CA THR A 101 3.09 6.45 -7.54
C THR A 101 2.57 7.08 -8.83
N ASP A 102 2.72 6.37 -9.93
CA ASP A 102 2.15 6.73 -11.23
C ASP A 102 0.62 6.54 -11.29
N GLU A 103 0.02 5.83 -10.33
CA GLU A 103 -1.42 5.59 -10.24
C GLU A 103 -2.13 6.31 -9.10
N ARG A 104 -1.49 6.39 -7.91
CA ARG A 104 -2.14 6.90 -6.70
C ARG A 104 -1.20 7.63 -5.75
N ILE A 105 -1.79 8.39 -4.83
CA ILE A 105 -1.12 8.94 -3.64
C ILE A 105 -1.52 8.09 -2.45
N ARG A 106 -0.55 7.53 -1.76
CA ARG A 106 -0.73 6.77 -0.51
C ARG A 106 -0.28 7.60 0.68
N ILE A 107 -1.19 7.79 1.63
CA ILE A 107 -0.96 8.47 2.89
C ILE A 107 -1.08 7.44 4.01
N ILE A 108 0.00 7.20 4.73
CA ILE A 108 0.02 6.29 5.87
C ILE A 108 0.19 7.13 7.14
N SER A 109 -0.68 6.96 8.13
CA SER A 109 -0.58 7.67 9.41
C SER A 109 -0.87 6.78 10.63
N GLY A 110 -0.25 7.11 11.76
CA GLY A 110 -0.58 6.60 13.09
C GLY A 110 0.60 6.00 13.87
N PHE A 111 0.48 6.01 15.20
CA PHE A 111 1.52 5.54 16.14
C PHE A 111 1.15 4.18 16.76
N PHE A 112 -0.10 4.03 17.22
CA PHE A 112 -0.62 2.80 17.84
C PHE A 112 -1.51 1.96 16.91
N GLY A 113 -1.92 2.54 15.77
CA GLY A 113 -2.72 1.89 14.73
C GLY A 113 -2.38 2.51 13.39
N LYS A 114 -2.38 1.71 12.32
CA LYS A 114 -2.01 2.16 10.97
C LYS A 114 -3.27 2.51 10.19
N SER A 115 -3.44 3.79 9.88
CA SER A 115 -4.41 4.26 8.88
C SER A 115 -3.71 4.38 7.53
N THR A 116 -4.35 3.91 6.46
CA THR A 116 -3.86 4.07 5.09
C THR A 116 -4.97 4.63 4.23
N GLU A 117 -4.71 5.77 3.60
CA GLU A 117 -5.59 6.42 2.63
C GLU A 117 -4.92 6.38 1.26
N ASN A 118 -5.64 5.92 0.23
CA ASN A 118 -5.17 5.89 -1.15
C ASN A 118 -6.06 6.80 -2.00
N ILE A 119 -5.44 7.66 -2.80
CA ILE A 119 -6.11 8.64 -3.66
C ILE A 119 -5.66 8.38 -5.09
N GLU A 120 -6.58 7.86 -5.91
CA GLU A 120 -6.31 7.60 -7.33
C GLU A 120 -6.07 8.91 -8.08
N LEU A 121 -4.94 9.00 -8.80
CA LEU A 121 -4.53 10.21 -9.53
C LEU A 121 -5.56 10.64 -10.58
N VAL A 122 -6.23 9.66 -11.21
CA VAL A 122 -7.27 9.91 -12.20
C VAL A 122 -8.48 10.67 -11.63
N ARG A 123 -8.72 10.60 -10.31
CA ARG A 123 -9.84 11.27 -9.61
C ARG A 123 -9.49 12.66 -9.09
N ILE A 124 -8.20 12.99 -9.04
CA ILE A 124 -7.75 14.32 -8.62
C ILE A 124 -8.24 15.31 -9.67
N GLN A 125 -8.94 16.36 -9.23
CA GLN A 125 -9.40 17.44 -10.10
C GLN A 125 -8.27 18.42 -10.38
N ASP A 126 -7.62 18.86 -9.30
CA ASP A 126 -6.62 19.92 -9.31
C ASP A 126 -5.63 19.73 -8.16
N VAL A 127 -4.43 20.28 -8.33
CA VAL A 127 -3.36 20.27 -7.34
C VAL A 127 -2.76 21.65 -7.26
N ASP A 128 -2.50 22.11 -6.05
CA ASP A 128 -1.81 23.36 -5.74
C ASP A 128 -0.71 23.09 -4.69
N TYR A 129 0.19 24.04 -4.50
CA TYR A 129 1.07 24.04 -3.33
C TYR A 129 1.06 25.40 -2.66
N ARG A 130 1.28 25.41 -1.34
CA ARG A 130 1.35 26.63 -0.52
C ARG A 130 2.62 26.61 0.30
N GLN A 131 3.32 27.73 0.30
CA GLN A 131 4.55 27.91 1.06
C GLN A 131 4.55 29.28 1.74
N THR A 132 4.66 29.30 3.06
CA THR A 132 4.81 30.56 3.80
C THR A 132 6.25 31.06 3.75
N PHE A 133 6.49 32.27 4.26
CA PHE A 133 7.84 32.82 4.32
C PHE A 133 8.78 31.98 5.21
N SER A 134 8.30 31.48 6.35
CA SER A 134 9.06 30.58 7.23
C SER A 134 9.31 29.23 6.57
N ASP A 135 8.33 28.69 5.84
CA ASP A 135 8.50 27.40 5.18
C ASP A 135 9.56 27.45 4.08
N ARG A 136 9.70 28.59 3.39
CA ARG A 136 10.78 28.84 2.43
C ARG A 136 12.17 28.77 3.05
N MET A 137 12.34 29.25 4.29
CA MET A 137 13.65 29.22 4.96
C MET A 137 14.14 27.79 5.23
N ILE A 138 13.21 26.87 5.49
CA ILE A 138 13.52 25.46 5.75
C ILE A 138 13.15 24.55 4.57
N GLN A 139 12.81 25.13 3.42
CA GLN A 139 12.48 24.43 2.16
C GLN A 139 11.37 23.38 2.29
N VAL A 140 10.33 23.69 3.09
CA VAL A 140 9.13 22.85 3.22
C VAL A 140 7.91 23.57 2.68
N GLY A 141 6.76 22.89 2.56
CA GLY A 141 5.47 23.51 2.27
C GLY A 141 4.36 22.46 2.20
N ASP A 142 3.14 22.89 1.90
CA ASP A 142 1.97 21.99 1.81
C ASP A 142 1.59 21.75 0.35
N ILE A 143 1.28 20.51 -0.01
CA ILE A 143 0.63 20.17 -1.29
C ILE A 143 -0.87 20.02 -1.04
N ILE A 144 -1.69 20.77 -1.77
CA ILE A 144 -3.15 20.78 -1.64
C ILE A 144 -3.72 20.02 -2.84
N ILE A 145 -4.48 18.96 -2.55
CA ILE A 145 -5.10 18.08 -3.54
C ILE A 145 -6.61 18.31 -3.49
N LYS A 146 -7.20 18.63 -4.64
CA LYS A 146 -8.65 18.79 -4.79
C LYS A 146 -9.24 17.56 -5.48
N GLY A 147 -10.19 16.90 -4.84
CA GLY A 147 -10.91 15.74 -5.38
C GLY A 147 -12.29 16.10 -5.93
N HIS A 148 -12.84 15.24 -6.78
CA HIS A 148 -14.20 15.41 -7.33
C HIS A 148 -15.34 15.18 -6.33
N ASN A 149 -15.08 14.56 -5.17
CA ASN A 149 -16.14 14.19 -4.22
C ASN A 149 -16.50 15.37 -3.28
N ALA A 150 -17.76 15.79 -3.30
CA ALA A 150 -18.28 16.85 -2.44
C ALA A 150 -18.14 16.59 -0.93
N SER A 151 -18.08 15.33 -0.49
CA SER A 151 -17.99 15.01 0.95
C SER A 151 -16.60 15.25 1.55
N ARG A 152 -15.53 15.15 0.74
CA ARG A 152 -14.14 15.44 1.14
C ARG A 152 -13.38 16.06 -0.03
N PRO A 153 -13.59 17.37 -0.28
CA PRO A 153 -13.07 18.00 -1.50
C PRO A 153 -11.57 18.29 -1.43
N TYR A 154 -10.96 18.34 -0.25
CA TYR A 154 -9.56 18.74 -0.07
C TYR A 154 -8.78 17.76 0.80
N ILE A 155 -7.58 17.40 0.36
CA ILE A 155 -6.57 16.66 1.12
C ILE A 155 -5.26 17.45 1.06
N SER A 156 -4.48 17.45 2.14
CA SER A 156 -3.20 18.17 2.20
C SER A 156 -2.06 17.27 2.64
N LEU A 157 -0.99 17.21 1.84
CA LEU A 157 0.29 16.64 2.23
C LEU A 157 1.08 17.74 2.92
N ARG A 158 1.23 17.65 4.25
CA ARG A 158 1.77 18.74 5.07
C ARG A 158 3.29 18.70 5.15
N ASN A 159 3.89 19.88 5.23
CA ASN A 159 5.33 20.06 5.48
C ASN A 159 6.23 19.15 4.59
N VAL A 160 5.84 19.02 3.32
CA VAL A 160 6.58 18.33 2.29
C VAL A 160 7.85 19.10 2.00
N LYS A 161 8.99 18.41 2.01
CA LYS A 161 10.27 18.98 1.60
C LYS A 161 10.27 19.21 0.08
N ASP A 162 10.77 20.36 -0.34
CA ASP A 162 10.81 20.74 -1.76
C ASP A 162 9.41 20.70 -2.43
N PRO A 163 8.42 21.44 -1.89
CA PRO A 163 7.02 21.31 -2.32
C PRO A 163 6.81 21.62 -3.81
N GLU A 164 7.59 22.54 -4.39
CA GLU A 164 7.53 22.86 -5.82
C GLU A 164 7.93 21.66 -6.70
N GLN A 165 8.96 20.92 -6.31
CA GLN A 165 9.40 19.72 -7.03
C GLN A 165 8.34 18.62 -6.92
N VAL A 166 7.81 18.40 -5.71
CA VAL A 166 6.77 17.38 -5.49
C VAL A 166 5.48 17.72 -6.23
N TYR A 167 5.12 19.01 -6.28
CA TYR A 167 4.03 19.52 -7.09
C TYR A 167 4.21 19.17 -8.58
N GLU A 168 5.39 19.41 -9.15
CA GLU A 168 5.64 19.14 -10.57
C GLU A 168 5.63 17.64 -10.88
N ILE A 169 6.17 16.80 -9.98
CA ILE A 169 6.08 15.33 -10.07
C ILE A 169 4.60 14.92 -10.12
N LEU A 170 3.82 15.40 -9.16
CA LEU A 170 2.42 15.01 -9.03
C LEU A 170 1.57 15.51 -10.21
N ARG A 171 1.79 16.75 -10.66
CA ARG A 171 1.15 17.34 -11.84
C ARG A 171 1.39 16.47 -13.09
N ARG A 172 2.63 16.06 -13.33
CA ARG A 172 2.96 15.17 -14.46
C ARG A 172 2.30 13.80 -14.31
N ALA A 173 2.39 13.20 -13.12
CA ALA A 173 1.80 11.90 -12.83
C ALA A 173 0.29 11.88 -13.11
N ILE A 174 -0.44 12.92 -12.67
CA ILE A 174 -1.88 13.08 -12.93
C ILE A 174 -2.17 13.14 -14.43
N LEU A 175 -1.39 13.92 -15.20
CA LEU A 175 -1.58 14.02 -16.66
C LEU A 175 -1.33 12.68 -17.35
N HIS A 176 -0.30 11.94 -16.93
CA HIS A 176 0.00 10.60 -17.43
C HIS A 176 -1.11 9.61 -17.09
N ALA A 177 -1.57 9.57 -15.84
CA ALA A 177 -2.67 8.71 -15.40
C ALA A 177 -3.96 8.97 -16.21
N ARG A 178 -4.35 10.24 -16.40
CA ARG A 178 -5.53 10.60 -17.20
C ARG A 178 -5.40 10.17 -18.67
N LYS A 179 -4.20 10.33 -19.25
CA LYS A 179 -3.91 9.90 -20.62
C LYS A 179 -4.01 8.38 -20.77
N ARG A 180 -3.52 7.61 -19.79
CA ARG A 180 -3.62 6.14 -19.78
C ARG A 180 -5.07 5.65 -19.72
N HIS A 181 -5.90 6.27 -18.88
CA HIS A 181 -7.30 5.89 -18.72
C HIS A 181 -8.27 6.50 -19.76
N GLY A 182 -7.75 7.15 -20.81
CA GLY A 182 -8.58 7.64 -21.92
C GLY A 182 -9.64 8.67 -21.51
N PHE A 183 -9.32 9.53 -20.54
CA PHE A 183 -10.29 10.50 -20.00
C PHE A 183 -10.73 11.49 -21.10
N THR A 184 -11.89 11.23 -21.71
CA THR A 184 -12.60 12.18 -22.56
C THR A 184 -13.36 13.10 -21.63
N TYR A 185 -12.97 14.38 -21.58
CA TYR A 185 -13.66 15.39 -20.79
C TYR A 185 -15.10 15.50 -21.33
N ARG A 186 -16.06 14.85 -20.68
CA ARG A 186 -17.47 15.01 -21.02
C ARG A 186 -17.95 16.23 -20.26
N GLU A 187 -17.80 17.41 -20.86
CA GLU A 187 -18.44 18.62 -20.36
C GLU A 187 -19.94 18.36 -20.28
N GLU A 188 -20.48 18.39 -19.06
CA GLU A 188 -21.93 18.51 -18.89
C GLU A 188 -22.27 19.96 -19.25
N MET A 189 -22.74 20.15 -20.49
CA MET A 189 -23.37 21.38 -20.98
C MET A 189 -24.74 21.60 -20.32
#